data_AF-B2UMH0-F1
#
_entry.id   AF-B2UMH0-F1
#
_cell.length_a   1.000
_cell.length_b   1.000
_cell.length_c   1.000
_cell.angle_alpha   90.00
_cell.angle_beta   90.00
_cell.angle_gamma   90.00
#
_symmetry.space_group_name_H-M   'P 1'
#
loop_
_entity.id
_entity.type
_entity.pdbx_description
1 polymer ?
#
loop_
_entity_poly.entity_id
_entity_poly.type
_entity_poly.pdbx_seq_one_letter_code
_entity_poly.pdbx_strand_id
1 'polypeptide(L)'
;MREIQIQFSKPGNWREFTLTAIYQDSDGYTRIDRYKQNDIPSGQAPALSAAVAVIADMEEDWQAVQVWARLGNTSVLNNSAEDDEAVEFREAVLLTIEAVNSLGGRRIFTPGNYAQFILMDFASISFFKYFTIRK
;
A
#
# COMPACT_ATOMS: atom_id res chain seq x y z
N MET A 1 1.99 -11.27 11.56
CA MET A 1 1.32 -10.17 10.82
C MET A 1 2.37 -9.37 10.07
N ARG A 2 2.09 -8.86 8.86
CA ARG A 2 3.00 -8.01 8.07
C ARG A 2 2.26 -6.77 7.59
N GLU A 3 2.86 -5.60 7.75
CA GLU A 3 2.24 -4.33 7.39
C GLU A 3 3.31 -3.28 7.07
N ILE A 4 3.03 -2.43 6.10
CA ILE A 4 3.77 -1.19 5.88
C ILE A 4 2.84 -0.03 6.20
N GLN A 5 3.31 0.91 7.00
CA GLN A 5 2.62 2.16 7.27
C GLN A 5 3.37 3.30 6.61
N ILE A 6 2.66 4.22 5.96
CA ILE A 6 3.22 5.47 5.43
C ILE A 6 2.45 6.61 6.08
N GLN A 7 3.18 7.45 6.82
CA GLN A 7 2.63 8.66 7.42
C GLN A 7 3.16 9.88 6.68
N PHE A 8 2.28 10.67 6.09
CA PHE A 8 2.64 11.93 5.43
C PHE A 8 2.69 13.04 6.48
N SER A 9 3.81 13.76 6.55
CA SER A 9 4.02 14.81 7.55
C SER A 9 3.16 16.05 7.29
N LYS A 10 2.80 16.28 6.03
CA LYS A 10 1.90 17.35 5.60
C LYS A 10 0.96 16.80 4.53
N PRO A 11 -0.37 16.96 4.68
CA PRO A 11 -1.32 16.64 3.62
C PRO A 11 -0.91 17.28 2.28
N GLY A 12 -0.96 16.50 1.20
CA GLY A 12 -0.61 16.95 -0.15
C GLY A 12 0.89 17.06 -0.44
N ASN A 13 1.77 16.90 0.57
CA ASN A 13 3.21 16.78 0.35
C ASN A 13 3.62 15.30 0.31
N TRP A 14 3.63 14.75 -0.89
CA TRP A 14 3.92 13.33 -1.15
C TRP A 14 5.39 12.93 -0.99
N ARG A 15 6.29 13.88 -0.76
CA ARG A 15 7.74 13.64 -0.58
C ARG A 15 8.12 13.58 0.91
N GLU A 16 7.39 14.25 1.78
CA GLU A 16 7.67 14.26 3.22
C GLU A 16 6.86 13.18 3.95
N PHE A 17 7.40 11.96 4.03
CA PHE A 17 6.77 10.86 4.76
C PHE A 17 7.76 10.04 5.62
N THR A 18 7.19 9.28 6.55
CA THR A 18 7.89 8.19 7.26
C THR A 18 7.24 6.86 6.88
N LEU A 19 8.05 5.92 6.40
CA LEU A 19 7.66 4.54 6.17
C LEU A 19 8.04 3.71 7.40
N THR A 20 7.07 2.97 7.95
CA THR A 20 7.29 2.03 9.04
C THR A 20 6.94 0.62 8.56
N ALA A 21 7.91 -0.28 8.57
CA ALA A 21 7.71 -1.68 8.25
C ALA A 21 7.54 -2.50 9.53
N ILE A 22 6.46 -3.29 9.59
CA ILE A 22 6.11 -4.12 10.75
C ILE A 22 6.03 -5.57 10.27
N TYR A 23 6.86 -6.44 10.84
CA TYR A 23 6.94 -7.86 10.48
C TYR A 23 7.41 -8.69 11.68
N GLN A 24 7.33 -10.01 11.58
CA GLN A 24 7.97 -10.92 12.54
C GLN A 24 9.28 -11.42 11.95
N ASP A 25 10.34 -11.51 12.73
CA ASP A 25 11.61 -12.13 12.33
C ASP A 25 11.55 -13.68 12.35
N SER A 26 12.70 -14.33 12.11
CA SER A 26 12.84 -15.79 12.18
C SER A 26 12.44 -16.40 13.51
N ASP A 27 12.69 -15.67 14.60
CA ASP A 27 12.45 -16.10 15.97
C ASP A 27 11.02 -15.78 16.44
N GLY A 28 10.23 -15.11 15.60
CA GLY A 28 8.84 -14.77 15.84
C GLY A 28 8.62 -13.42 16.54
N TYR A 29 9.67 -12.66 16.82
CA TYR A 29 9.58 -11.35 17.44
C TYR A 29 9.13 -10.30 16.43
N THR A 30 8.24 -9.41 16.87
CA THR A 30 7.83 -8.25 16.07
C THR A 30 8.99 -7.27 15.92
N ARG A 31 9.37 -6.99 14.67
CA ARG A 31 10.34 -5.97 14.27
C ARG A 31 9.62 -4.76 13.71
N ILE A 32 10.21 -3.59 13.96
CA ILE A 32 9.74 -2.30 13.49
C ILE A 32 10.93 -1.54 12.92
N ASP A 33 10.99 -1.45 11.59
CA ASP A 33 11.99 -0.65 10.89
C ASP A 33 11.36 0.65 10.39
N ARG A 34 12.08 1.76 10.46
CA ARG A 34 11.60 3.08 10.01
C ARG A 34 12.55 3.69 8.99
N TYR A 35 11.98 4.28 7.94
CA TYR A 35 12.70 4.87 6.83
C TYR A 35 12.09 6.24 6.50
N LYS A 36 12.92 7.26 6.31
CA LYS A 36 12.51 8.48 5.59
C LYS A 36 12.63 8.26 4.09
N GLN A 37 12.07 9.15 3.27
CA GLN A 37 12.17 9.05 1.80
C GLN A 37 13.61 8.84 1.31
N ASN A 38 14.58 9.57 1.86
CA ASN A 38 15.99 9.48 1.46
C ASN A 38 16.70 8.22 1.99
N ASP A 39 16.11 7.51 2.94
CA ASP A 39 16.65 6.27 3.52
C ASP A 39 16.14 5.03 2.77
N ILE A 40 15.21 5.20 1.82
CA ILE A 40 14.69 4.12 0.99
C ILE A 40 15.79 3.64 0.04
N PRO A 41 16.09 2.33 -0.02
CA PRO A 41 17.05 1.79 -0.98
C PRO A 41 16.72 2.20 -2.41
N SER A 42 17.72 2.62 -3.19
CA SER A 42 17.51 3.17 -4.54
C SER A 42 16.74 2.23 -5.47
N GLY A 43 16.95 0.92 -5.35
CA GLY A 43 16.20 -0.09 -6.11
C GLY A 43 14.70 -0.18 -5.77
N GLN A 44 14.28 0.34 -4.62
CA GLN A 44 12.88 0.37 -4.17
C GLN A 44 12.19 1.72 -4.46
N ALA A 45 12.95 2.78 -4.77
CA ALA A 45 12.41 4.11 -5.02
C ALA A 45 11.37 4.17 -6.16
N PRO A 46 11.54 3.45 -7.30
CA PRO A 46 10.53 3.46 -8.37
C PRO A 46 9.17 2.89 -7.93
N ALA A 47 9.17 1.75 -7.22
CA ALA A 47 7.94 1.12 -6.75
C ALA A 47 7.22 1.97 -5.70
N LEU A 48 7.99 2.58 -4.77
CA LEU A 48 7.44 3.57 -3.84
C LEU A 48 6.81 4.76 -4.58
N SER A 49 7.50 5.32 -5.58
CA SER A 49 6.99 6.46 -6.34
C SER A 49 5.69 6.12 -7.07
N ALA A 50 5.59 4.90 -7.64
CA ALA A 50 4.38 4.44 -8.30
C ALA A 50 3.22 4.27 -7.30
N ALA A 51 3.46 3.65 -6.15
CA ALA A 51 2.44 3.52 -5.10
C ALA A 51 1.96 4.88 -4.57
N VAL A 52 2.89 5.84 -4.36
CA VAL A 52 2.57 7.21 -3.96
C VAL A 52 1.77 7.94 -5.04
N ALA A 53 2.06 7.70 -6.33
CA ALA A 53 1.26 8.27 -7.41
C ALA A 53 -0.19 7.77 -7.38
N VAL A 54 -0.44 6.48 -7.12
CA VAL A 54 -1.80 5.94 -6.95
C VAL A 54 -2.53 6.57 -5.75
N ILE A 55 -1.81 6.87 -4.66
CA ILE A 55 -2.37 7.58 -3.50
C ILE A 55 -2.62 9.06 -3.82
N ALA A 56 -1.78 9.69 -4.64
CA ALA A 56 -1.93 11.08 -5.02
C ALA A 56 -3.06 11.31 -6.04
N ASP A 57 -3.38 10.29 -6.84
CA ASP A 57 -4.49 10.27 -7.82
C ASP A 57 -5.84 9.91 -7.15
N MET A 58 -6.02 10.29 -5.89
CA MET A 58 -7.30 10.19 -5.19
C MET A 58 -8.32 11.19 -5.74
N GLU A 59 -9.61 10.97 -5.45
CA GLU A 59 -10.71 11.90 -5.76
C GLU A 59 -10.31 13.36 -5.45
N GLU A 60 -10.79 14.30 -6.29
CA GLU A 60 -10.47 15.73 -6.17
C GLU A 60 -10.61 16.21 -4.71
N ASP A 61 -9.58 16.91 -4.22
CA ASP A 61 -9.42 17.47 -2.88
C ASP A 61 -9.00 16.54 -1.72
N TRP A 62 -8.89 15.22 -1.90
CA TRP A 62 -8.44 14.33 -0.81
C TRP A 62 -6.92 14.15 -0.75
N GLN A 63 -6.38 14.23 0.46
CA GLN A 63 -4.95 14.11 0.73
C GLN A 63 -4.68 13.10 1.85
N ALA A 64 -3.94 12.05 1.56
CA ALA A 64 -3.62 11.02 2.56
C ALA A 64 -2.76 11.59 3.69
N VAL A 65 -3.07 11.15 4.91
CA VAL A 65 -2.28 11.42 6.12
C VAL A 65 -1.65 10.16 6.67
N GLN A 66 -2.31 9.01 6.47
CA GLN A 66 -1.86 7.71 6.94
C GLN A 66 -2.31 6.62 5.97
N VAL A 67 -1.39 5.74 5.61
CA VAL A 67 -1.64 4.59 4.74
C VAL A 67 -1.21 3.33 5.48
N TRP A 68 -2.05 2.29 5.43
CA TRP A 68 -1.71 0.94 5.85
C TRP A 68 -1.77 0.02 4.64
N ALA A 69 -0.62 -0.52 4.24
CA ALA A 69 -0.50 -1.53 3.21
C ALA A 69 -0.41 -2.92 3.85
N ARG A 70 -1.20 -3.87 3.36
CA ARG A 70 -1.19 -5.26 3.82
C ARG A 70 -1.21 -6.20 2.63
N LEU A 71 -0.49 -7.31 2.73
CA LEU A 71 -0.57 -8.38 1.74
C LEU A 71 -1.85 -9.19 1.99
N GLY A 72 -2.65 -9.37 0.96
CA GLY A 72 -3.85 -10.18 0.98
C GLY A 72 -4.12 -10.79 -0.39
N ASN A 73 -5.31 -11.37 -0.53
CA ASN A 73 -5.77 -11.89 -1.81
C ASN A 73 -6.95 -11.05 -2.28
N THR A 74 -7.07 -10.86 -3.59
CA THR A 74 -8.24 -10.28 -4.25
C THR A 74 -8.83 -11.29 -5.22
N SER A 75 -10.16 -11.30 -5.34
CA SER A 75 -10.88 -12.11 -6.33
C SER A 75 -10.86 -11.40 -7.67
N VAL A 76 -10.50 -12.11 -8.73
CA VAL A 76 -10.54 -11.62 -10.12
C VAL A 76 -11.38 -12.61 -10.93
N LEU A 77 -12.30 -12.08 -11.74
CA LEU A 77 -13.09 -12.91 -12.66
C LEU A 77 -12.18 -13.36 -13.81
N ASN A 78 -12.05 -14.67 -13.97
CA ASN A 78 -11.34 -15.24 -15.10
C ASN A 78 -12.31 -15.42 -16.28
N ASN A 79 -12.31 -14.47 -17.22
CA ASN A 79 -13.09 -14.58 -18.47
C ASN A 79 -12.38 -15.47 -19.50
N SER A 80 -12.02 -16.69 -19.10
CA SER A 80 -11.57 -17.72 -20.03
C SER A 80 -12.79 -18.32 -20.73
N ALA A 81 -12.78 -18.37 -22.07
CA ALA A 81 -13.95 -18.76 -22.87
C ALA A 81 -14.42 -20.22 -22.69
N GLU A 82 -13.74 -21.01 -21.87
CA GLU A 82 -13.98 -22.45 -21.70
C GLU A 82 -14.51 -22.86 -20.31
N ASP A 83 -14.52 -21.96 -19.32
CA ASP A 83 -14.98 -22.27 -17.96
C ASP A 83 -15.95 -21.18 -17.45
N ASP A 84 -17.12 -21.60 -16.96
CA ASP A 84 -18.08 -20.76 -16.23
C ASP A 84 -17.36 -19.97 -15.12
N GLU A 85 -17.38 -18.62 -15.21
CA GLU A 85 -16.99 -17.63 -14.19
C GLU A 85 -16.08 -18.12 -13.04
N ALA A 86 -14.91 -18.68 -13.37
CA ALA A 86 -13.97 -19.13 -12.34
C ALA A 86 -13.38 -17.90 -11.63
N VAL A 87 -13.61 -17.79 -10.32
CA VAL A 87 -13.00 -16.75 -9.48
C VAL A 87 -11.56 -17.17 -9.14
N GLU A 88 -10.57 -16.45 -9.66
CA GLU A 88 -9.17 -16.63 -9.28
C GLU A 88 -8.81 -15.70 -8.11
N PHE A 89 -8.13 -16.23 -7.10
CA PHE A 89 -7.57 -15.42 -6.01
C PHE A 89 -6.12 -15.05 -6.34
N ARG A 90 -5.86 -13.75 -6.53
CA ARG A 90 -4.52 -13.23 -6.80
C ARG A 90 -3.98 -12.49 -5.59
N GLU A 91 -2.68 -12.66 -5.32
CA GLU A 91 -1.98 -11.90 -4.29
C GLU A 91 -1.97 -10.40 -4.66
N ALA A 92 -2.23 -9.54 -3.68
CA ALA A 92 -2.25 -8.10 -3.88
C ALA A 92 -1.80 -7.36 -2.61
N VAL A 93 -1.32 -6.14 -2.80
CA VAL A 93 -1.15 -5.18 -1.71
C VAL A 93 -2.43 -4.35 -1.59
N LEU A 94 -3.06 -4.46 -0.43
CA LEU A 94 -4.31 -3.81 -0.09
C LEU A 94 -4.02 -2.54 0.72
N LEU A 95 -4.39 -1.37 0.20
CA LEU A 95 -4.18 -0.08 0.86
C LEU A 95 -5.46 0.36 1.59
N THR A 96 -5.34 0.57 2.90
CA THR A 96 -6.31 1.38 3.67
C THR A 96 -5.71 2.76 3.85
N ILE A 97 -6.46 3.82 3.53
CA ILE A 97 -5.94 5.18 3.51
C ILE A 97 -6.84 6.05 4.36
N GLU A 98 -6.28 6.71 5.36
CA GLU A 98 -6.91 7.85 6.01
C GLU A 98 -6.47 9.13 5.29
N ALA A 99 -7.45 9.94 4.90
CA ALA A 99 -7.22 11.19 4.18
C ALA A 99 -8.05 12.34 4.76
N VAL A 100 -7.58 13.55 4.49
CA VAL A 100 -8.24 14.81 4.84
C VAL A 100 -8.47 15.65 3.60
N ASN A 101 -9.40 16.60 3.65
CA ASN A 101 -9.62 17.57 2.58
C ASN A 101 -9.52 19.02 3.09
N SER A 102 -9.54 19.98 2.16
CA SER A 102 -9.44 21.42 2.45
C SER A 102 -10.58 21.98 3.31
N LEU A 103 -11.72 21.29 3.35
CA LEU A 103 -12.91 21.65 4.12
C LEU A 103 -12.90 21.10 5.55
N GLY A 104 -11.81 20.44 5.97
CA GLY A 104 -11.69 19.82 7.30
C GLY A 104 -12.34 18.45 7.43
N GLY A 105 -12.80 17.87 6.32
CA GLY A 105 -13.30 16.50 6.27
C GLY A 105 -12.19 15.48 6.50
N ARG A 106 -12.55 14.33 7.09
CA ARG A 106 -11.67 13.17 7.28
C ARG A 106 -12.41 11.91 6.84
N ARG A 107 -11.75 11.07 6.05
CA ARG A 107 -12.35 9.85 5.49
C ARG A 107 -11.34 8.71 5.47
N ILE A 108 -11.86 7.49 5.60
CA ILE A 108 -11.10 6.27 5.36
C ILE A 108 -11.53 5.68 4.03
N PHE A 109 -10.55 5.46 3.15
CA PHE A 109 -10.69 4.75 1.89
C PHE A 109 -10.20 3.32 2.09
N THR A 110 -10.99 2.35 1.62
CA THR A 110 -10.69 0.92 1.76
C THR A 110 -10.71 0.24 0.40
N PRO A 111 -9.94 -0.85 0.21
CA PRO A 111 -9.91 -1.59 -1.05
C PRO A 111 -11.26 -2.16 -1.45
N GLY A 112 -12.14 -2.45 -0.47
CA GLY A 112 -13.49 -2.97 -0.73
C GLY A 112 -14.43 -1.97 -1.42
N ASN A 113 -14.16 -0.66 -1.28
CA ASN A 113 -14.94 0.40 -1.93
C ASN A 113 -14.20 1.01 -3.13
N TYR A 114 -12.88 0.79 -3.23
CA TYR A 114 -11.99 1.48 -4.15
C TYR A 114 -10.97 0.51 -4.73
N ALA A 115 -11.26 -0.02 -5.92
CA ALA A 115 -10.40 -1.00 -6.60
C ALA A 115 -9.00 -0.45 -6.91
N GLN A 116 -8.83 0.88 -7.08
CA GLN A 116 -7.51 1.51 -7.28
C GLN A 116 -6.54 1.28 -6.10
N PHE A 117 -7.05 0.93 -4.91
CA PHE A 117 -6.24 0.61 -3.73
C PHE A 117 -5.93 -0.88 -3.57
N ILE A 118 -6.15 -1.66 -4.62
CA ILE A 118 -5.73 -3.05 -4.76
C ILE A 118 -4.58 -3.09 -5.77
N LEU A 119 -3.35 -3.15 -5.28
CA LEU A 119 -2.15 -3.18 -6.13
C LEU A 119 -1.74 -4.63 -6.40
N MET A 120 -2.07 -5.12 -7.60
CA MET A 120 -1.76 -6.49 -8.05
C MET A 120 -0.44 -6.59 -8.82
N ASP A 121 0.20 -5.46 -9.12
CA ASP A 121 1.43 -5.47 -9.92
C ASP A 121 2.61 -6.06 -9.13
N PHE A 122 3.52 -6.69 -9.87
CA PHE A 122 4.67 -7.37 -9.29
C PHE A 122 5.58 -6.42 -8.50
N ALA A 123 5.71 -5.15 -8.90
CA ALA A 123 6.60 -4.20 -8.24
C ALA A 123 6.06 -3.81 -6.86
N SER A 124 4.75 -3.57 -6.73
CA SER A 124 4.09 -3.29 -5.44
C SER A 124 4.22 -4.47 -4.48
N ILE A 125 3.96 -5.69 -4.95
CA ILE A 125 4.09 -6.91 -4.14
C ILE A 125 5.54 -7.13 -3.72
N SER A 126 6.49 -6.96 -4.64
CA SER A 126 7.92 -7.12 -4.37
C SER A 126 8.44 -6.07 -3.39
N PHE A 127 8.00 -4.82 -3.53
CA PHE A 127 8.29 -3.74 -2.59
C PHE A 127 7.77 -4.09 -1.20
N PHE A 128 6.50 -4.51 -1.09
CA PHE A 128 5.92 -4.91 0.20
C PHE A 128 6.74 -6.02 0.86
N LYS A 129 7.07 -7.05 0.08
CA LYS A 129 7.86 -8.20 0.53
C LYS A 129 9.27 -7.79 0.95
N TYR A 130 9.93 -6.90 0.22
CA TYR A 130 11.27 -6.42 0.55
C TYR A 130 11.36 -5.86 1.98
N PHE A 131 10.36 -5.09 2.41
CA PHE A 131 10.34 -4.48 3.74
C PHE A 131 9.77 -5.38 4.84
N THR A 132 9.07 -6.47 4.50
CA THR A 132 8.29 -7.26 5.48
C THR A 132 8.62 -8.75 5.50
N ILE A 133 9.58 -9.22 4.71
CA ILE A 133 10.11 -10.59 4.81
C ILE A 133 11.06 -10.70 6.00
N ARG A 134 11.07 -11.89 6.61
CA ARG A 134 12.00 -12.28 7.67
C ARG A 134 13.44 -12.09 7.17
N LYS A 135 14.13 -11.10 7.74
CA LYS A 135 15.57 -11.00 7.65
C LYS A 135 16.21 -11.98 8.62
#